data_AF-A0A8C6X4H8-F1
#
_entry.id   AF-A0A8C6X4H8-F1
#
_cell.length_a   1.000
_cell.length_b   1.000
_cell.length_c   1.000
_cell.angle_alpha   90.00
_cell.angle_beta   90.00
_cell.angle_gamma   90.00
#
_symmetry.space_group_name_H-M   'P 1'
#
loop_
_entity.id
_entity.type
_entity.pdbx_description
1 polymer ?
#
loop_
_entity_poly.entity_id
_entity_poly.type
_entity_poly.pdbx_seq_one_letter_code
_entity_poly.pdbx_strand_id
1 'polypeptide(L)'
;MDLKVDEEEVENGQPVSIEAFASSSTLHGLSHIFSYERLSVKRIFWTLCFLGSFAVLVFVCNERIQYYFLYPHVTKLDEVATTHMTFPAITFCNLNEFRFSRVTKNDLYHAGELLALLNSRYEIPDTQMADEKQLEILQEKANFRNFKPKPFNMREFSDRAGHDIQEMLLSCLFRGEPCGPADFKVVSAWLLVSLKMASCLLLRWRSYASSFEKTSQDGHFTEENRPQGKQELCLLKEL
;
A
#
# COMPACT_ATOMS: atom_id res chain seq x y z
N MET A 1 28.17 -61.21 -7.56
CA MET A 1 28.82 -61.48 -6.26
C MET A 1 30.27 -61.69 -6.57
N ASP A 2 31.14 -60.82 -6.07
CA ASP A 2 32.53 -61.13 -5.69
C ASP A 2 33.04 -59.88 -4.97
N LEU A 3 32.51 -59.74 -3.76
CA LEU A 3 33.08 -58.90 -2.71
C LEU A 3 34.36 -59.61 -2.26
N LYS A 4 35.51 -59.04 -2.62
CA LYS A 4 36.77 -59.42 -1.99
C LYS A 4 36.98 -58.48 -0.81
N VAL A 5 36.50 -58.94 0.33
CA VAL A 5 36.76 -58.36 1.65
C VAL A 5 38.11 -58.94 2.07
N ASP A 6 39.16 -58.13 2.01
CA ASP A 6 40.42 -58.44 2.66
C ASP A 6 40.39 -57.74 4.04
N GLU A 7 40.01 -58.51 5.06
CA GLU A 7 40.24 -58.20 6.46
C GLU A 7 41.66 -58.69 6.82
N GLU A 8 42.58 -57.76 7.10
CA GLU A 8 43.78 -58.04 7.90
C GLU A 8 43.94 -56.98 9.00
N GLU A 9 43.65 -57.47 10.20
CA GLU A 9 44.17 -57.20 11.55
C GLU A 9 44.94 -55.92 11.91
N VAL A 10 44.37 -55.26 12.94
CA VAL A 10 44.95 -54.57 14.11
C VAL A 10 46.48 -54.65 14.28
N GLU A 11 47.16 -53.49 14.29
CA GLU A 11 47.92 -52.93 15.44
C GLU A 11 49.03 -51.97 14.95
N ASN A 12 48.85 -50.65 15.10
CA ASN A 12 49.88 -49.79 15.69
C ASN A 12 49.32 -48.38 15.95
N GLY A 13 49.43 -47.90 17.18
CA GLY A 13 49.19 -46.50 17.54
C GLY A 13 50.29 -45.56 17.00
N GLN A 14 50.72 -45.72 15.76
CA GLN A 14 51.61 -44.78 15.08
C GLN A 14 50.77 -43.67 14.43
N PRO A 15 51.11 -42.38 14.64
CA PRO A 15 50.39 -41.30 14.00
C PRO A 15 50.53 -41.44 12.48
N VAL A 16 49.39 -41.45 11.77
CA VAL A 16 49.34 -41.38 10.31
C VAL A 16 50.13 -40.15 9.87
N SER A 17 51.04 -40.32 8.91
CA SER A 17 51.89 -39.21 8.46
C SER A 17 51.03 -38.16 7.72
N ILE A 18 51.40 -36.89 7.86
CA ILE A 18 50.67 -35.77 7.23
C ILE A 18 50.63 -35.94 5.70
N GLU A 19 51.65 -36.56 5.13
CA GLU A 19 51.78 -36.87 3.72
C GLU A 19 50.76 -37.92 3.27
N ALA A 20 50.57 -38.99 4.06
CA ALA A 20 49.57 -40.01 3.78
C ALA A 20 48.17 -39.40 3.79
N PHE A 21 47.86 -38.57 4.80
CA PHE A 21 46.62 -37.82 4.88
C PHE A 21 46.42 -36.84 3.70
N ALA A 22 47.46 -36.09 3.34
CA ALA A 22 47.41 -35.13 2.24
C ALA A 22 47.20 -35.81 0.88
N SER A 23 47.71 -37.03 0.71
CA SER A 23 47.52 -37.83 -0.49
C SER A 23 46.11 -38.43 -0.62
N SER A 24 45.45 -38.73 0.51
CA SER A 24 44.08 -39.25 0.55
C SER A 24 43.00 -38.16 0.66
N SER A 25 43.39 -36.89 0.80
CA SER A 25 42.48 -35.76 0.95
C SER A 25 41.84 -35.35 -0.39
N THR A 26 40.58 -34.90 -0.33
CA THR A 26 39.88 -34.31 -1.49
C THR A 26 40.28 -32.86 -1.75
N LEU A 27 41.11 -32.27 -0.89
CA LEU A 27 41.56 -30.89 -1.00
C LEU A 27 42.64 -30.77 -2.07
N HIS A 28 42.26 -30.24 -3.23
CA HIS A 28 43.16 -30.04 -4.36
C HIS A 28 44.38 -29.20 -3.97
N GLY A 29 45.57 -29.67 -4.35
CA GLY A 29 46.84 -29.00 -4.07
C GLY A 29 47.56 -29.51 -2.80
N LEU A 30 46.85 -30.14 -1.85
CA LEU A 30 47.46 -30.64 -0.61
C LEU A 30 48.48 -31.77 -0.89
N SER A 31 48.15 -32.68 -1.81
CA SER A 31 49.03 -33.77 -2.25
C SER A 31 50.33 -33.28 -2.90
N HIS A 32 50.31 -32.12 -3.57
CA HIS A 32 51.49 -31.50 -4.19
C HIS A 32 52.34 -30.71 -3.19
N ILE A 33 51.74 -30.23 -2.10
CA ILE A 33 52.43 -29.50 -1.02
C ILE A 33 53.13 -30.46 -0.06
N PHE A 34 52.55 -31.64 0.20
CA PHE A 34 53.09 -32.64 1.14
C PHE A 34 53.65 -33.89 0.43
N SER A 35 54.26 -33.70 -0.73
CA SER A 35 54.99 -34.78 -1.43
C SER A 35 56.29 -35.16 -0.71
N TYR A 36 56.76 -36.40 -0.91
CA TYR A 36 57.94 -37.00 -0.26
C TYR A 36 59.29 -36.35 -0.63
N GLU A 37 59.31 -35.39 -1.56
CA GLU A 37 60.53 -34.70 -2.01
C GLU A 37 61.02 -33.59 -1.04
N ARG A 38 62.35 -33.42 -0.93
CA ARG A 38 62.97 -32.29 -0.18
C ARG A 38 62.47 -30.94 -0.71
N LEU A 39 62.51 -29.90 0.13
CA LEU A 39 62.10 -28.51 -0.15
C LEU A 39 62.50 -28.06 -1.57
N SER A 40 61.56 -28.17 -2.49
CA SER A 40 61.75 -27.90 -3.92
C SER A 40 61.01 -26.65 -4.35
N VAL A 41 61.49 -25.96 -5.38
CA VAL A 41 60.82 -24.79 -5.99
C VAL A 41 59.37 -25.11 -6.37
N LYS A 42 59.11 -26.33 -6.84
CA LYS A 42 57.76 -26.83 -7.13
C LYS A 42 56.84 -26.79 -5.91
N ARG A 43 57.33 -27.20 -4.73
CA ARG A 43 56.56 -27.21 -3.48
C ARG A 43 56.23 -25.79 -3.03
N ILE A 44 57.19 -24.87 -3.11
CA ILE A 44 56.97 -23.45 -2.82
C ILE A 44 55.92 -22.86 -3.77
N PHE A 45 56.03 -23.13 -5.08
CA PHE A 45 55.04 -22.70 -6.07
C PHE A 45 53.63 -23.22 -5.75
N TRP A 46 53.47 -24.52 -5.52
CA TRP A 46 52.17 -25.12 -5.17
C TRP A 46 51.61 -24.57 -3.86
N THR A 47 52.47 -24.28 -2.88
CA THR A 47 52.07 -23.70 -1.59
C THR A 47 51.56 -22.26 -1.78
N LEU A 48 52.26 -21.44 -2.58
CA LEU A 48 51.83 -20.09 -2.91
C LEU A 48 50.52 -20.08 -3.70
N CYS A 49 50.37 -20.95 -4.69
CA CYS A 49 49.14 -21.08 -5.46
C CYS A 49 47.96 -21.51 -4.59
N PHE A 50 48.17 -22.49 -3.70
CA PHE A 50 47.14 -22.96 -2.78
C PHE A 50 46.73 -21.87 -1.78
N LEU A 51 47.71 -21.19 -1.16
CA LEU A 51 47.43 -20.11 -0.21
C LEU A 51 46.76 -18.91 -0.91
N GLY A 52 47.20 -18.58 -2.12
CA GLY A 52 46.58 -17.54 -2.94
C GLY A 52 45.14 -17.88 -3.30
N SER A 53 44.86 -19.12 -3.72
CA SER A 53 43.50 -19.59 -4.02
C SER A 53 42.61 -19.55 -2.78
N PHE A 54 43.13 -19.99 -1.63
CA PHE A 54 42.40 -19.94 -0.35
C PHE A 54 42.11 -18.51 0.10
N ALA A 55 43.07 -17.59 -0.03
CA ALA A 55 42.87 -16.18 0.32
C ALA A 55 41.80 -15.51 -0.56
N VAL A 56 41.83 -15.76 -1.88
CA VAL A 56 40.79 -15.27 -2.81
C VAL A 56 39.42 -15.85 -2.44
N LEU A 57 39.35 -17.15 -2.12
CA LEU A 57 38.11 -17.79 -1.69
C LEU A 57 37.53 -17.11 -0.45
N VAL A 58 38.33 -16.92 0.61
CA VAL A 58 37.89 -16.27 1.86
C VAL A 58 37.44 -14.84 1.60
N PHE A 59 38.18 -14.07 0.79
CA PHE A 59 37.82 -12.71 0.43
C PHE A 59 36.46 -12.64 -0.28
N VAL A 60 36.27 -13.44 -1.33
CA VAL A 60 35.01 -13.48 -2.10
C VAL A 60 33.86 -13.99 -1.24
N CYS A 61 34.07 -15.00 -0.40
CA CYS A 61 33.05 -15.50 0.52
C CYS A 61 32.61 -14.42 1.51
N ASN A 62 33.56 -13.68 2.10
CA ASN A 62 33.23 -12.59 3.02
C ASN A 62 32.42 -11.49 2.30
N GLU A 63 32.86 -11.04 1.13
CA GLU A 63 32.13 -10.05 0.32
C GLU A 63 30.70 -10.49 0.02
N ARG A 64 30.50 -11.77 -0.33
CA ARG A 64 29.16 -12.32 -0.61
C ARG A 64 28.30 -12.45 0.65
N ILE A 65 28.87 -12.82 1.78
CA ILE A 65 28.15 -12.88 3.07
C ILE A 65 27.73 -11.47 3.51
N GLN A 66 28.63 -10.49 3.42
CA GLN A 66 28.30 -9.10 3.72
C GLN A 66 27.19 -8.60 2.79
N TYR A 67 27.31 -8.84 1.49
CA TYR A 67 26.28 -8.47 0.51
C TYR A 67 24.93 -9.15 0.78
N TYR A 68 24.93 -10.42 1.19
CA TYR A 68 23.71 -11.12 1.57
C TYR A 68 23.01 -10.46 2.77
N PHE A 69 23.77 -10.07 3.80
CA PHE A 69 23.24 -9.40 4.99
C PHE A 69 22.87 -7.92 4.77
N LEU A 70 23.17 -7.33 3.61
CA LEU A 70 22.60 -6.06 3.19
C LEU A 70 21.14 -6.19 2.71
N TYR A 71 20.63 -7.41 2.55
CA TYR A 71 19.28 -7.73 2.05
C TYR A 71 18.88 -6.92 0.79
N PRO A 72 19.71 -6.90 -0.27
CA PRO A 72 19.38 -6.18 -1.49
C PRO A 72 18.20 -6.86 -2.19
N HIS A 73 17.26 -6.06 -2.68
CA HIS A 73 16.11 -6.52 -3.47
C HIS A 73 16.10 -5.83 -4.84
N VAL A 74 15.59 -6.52 -5.84
CA VAL A 74 15.34 -5.97 -7.18
C VAL A 74 13.84 -6.07 -7.48
N THR A 75 13.27 -5.00 -7.98
CA THR A 75 11.85 -4.96 -8.35
C THR A 75 11.71 -5.22 -9.84
N LYS A 76 10.92 -6.23 -10.21
CA LYS A 76 10.52 -6.47 -11.59
C LYS A 76 9.14 -5.85 -11.82
N LEU A 77 9.02 -5.00 -12.83
CA LEU A 77 7.74 -4.41 -13.25
C LEU A 77 7.26 -5.16 -14.49
N ASP A 78 6.06 -5.71 -14.42
CA ASP A 78 5.38 -6.39 -15.53
C ASP A 78 3.98 -5.78 -15.68
N GLU A 79 3.56 -5.52 -16.93
CA GLU A 79 2.20 -5.09 -17.25
C GLU A 79 1.46 -6.26 -17.90
N VAL A 80 0.39 -6.73 -17.24
CA VAL A 80 -0.40 -7.87 -17.70
C VAL A 80 -1.84 -7.43 -17.94
N ALA A 81 -2.33 -7.62 -19.16
CA ALA A 81 -3.73 -7.40 -19.48
C ALA A 81 -4.57 -8.58 -18.97
N THR A 82 -5.60 -8.30 -18.17
CA THR A 82 -6.56 -9.29 -17.66
C THR A 82 -7.97 -8.97 -18.15
N THR A 83 -8.76 -10.01 -18.42
CA THR A 83 -10.15 -9.88 -18.89
C THR A 83 -11.10 -9.42 -17.78
N HIS A 84 -10.75 -9.67 -16.51
CA HIS A 84 -11.53 -9.26 -15.35
C HIS A 84 -10.64 -8.54 -14.34
N MET A 85 -11.07 -7.35 -13.92
CA MET A 85 -10.46 -6.59 -12.83
C MET A 85 -11.52 -6.20 -11.82
N THR A 86 -11.12 -6.14 -10.56
CA THR A 86 -11.97 -5.58 -9.51
C THR A 86 -12.02 -4.08 -9.69
N PHE A 87 -13.22 -3.53 -9.85
CA PHE A 87 -13.41 -2.08 -9.92
C PHE A 87 -12.99 -1.44 -8.59
N PRO A 88 -12.15 -0.39 -8.61
CA PRO A 88 -11.65 0.23 -7.39
C PRO A 88 -12.79 0.94 -6.63
N ALA A 89 -12.56 1.18 -5.34
CA ALA A 89 -13.42 2.10 -4.60
C ALA A 89 -13.14 3.53 -5.07
N ILE A 90 -14.18 4.26 -5.46
CA ILE A 90 -14.09 5.68 -5.79
C ILE A 90 -14.47 6.46 -4.53
N THR A 91 -13.75 7.53 -4.21
CA THR A 91 -14.14 8.42 -3.11
C THR A 91 -14.18 9.83 -3.65
N PHE A 92 -15.30 10.51 -3.42
CA PHE A 92 -15.46 11.91 -3.78
C PHE A 92 -16.10 12.66 -2.63
N CYS A 93 -15.74 13.93 -2.53
CA CYS A 93 -16.27 14.85 -1.52
C CYS A 93 -16.57 16.16 -2.23
N ASN A 94 -17.67 16.82 -1.87
CA ASN A 94 -17.84 18.20 -2.29
C ASN A 94 -16.73 19.03 -1.61
N LEU A 95 -16.11 19.94 -2.37
CA LEU A 95 -15.12 20.87 -1.84
C LEU A 95 -15.74 21.83 -0.83
N ASN A 96 -17.04 22.11 -0.98
CA ASN A 96 -17.81 22.79 0.04
C ASN A 96 -18.08 21.83 1.22
N GLU A 97 -17.46 22.10 2.37
CA GLU A 97 -17.50 21.21 3.54
C GLU A 97 -18.92 21.04 4.12
N PHE A 98 -19.76 22.07 4.03
CA PHE A 98 -21.11 22.08 4.60
C PHE A 98 -22.09 22.91 3.78
N ARG A 99 -23.36 22.52 3.84
CA ARG A 99 -24.48 23.29 3.29
C ARG A 99 -24.80 24.43 4.25
N PHE A 100 -24.59 25.68 3.81
CA PHE A 100 -24.88 26.88 4.61
C PHE A 100 -26.32 26.91 5.17
N SER A 101 -27.28 26.39 4.40
CA SER A 101 -28.69 26.28 4.82
C SER A 101 -28.92 25.37 6.03
N ARG A 102 -28.03 24.38 6.26
CA ARG A 102 -28.12 23.41 7.37
C ARG A 102 -27.37 23.86 8.63
N VAL A 103 -26.55 24.91 8.55
CA VAL A 103 -25.83 25.48 9.70
C VAL A 103 -26.81 26.22 10.61
N THR A 104 -26.83 25.85 11.88
CA THR A 104 -27.70 26.48 12.89
C THR A 104 -26.97 27.52 13.73
N LYS A 105 -27.72 28.33 14.49
CA LYS A 105 -27.15 29.27 15.47
C LYS A 105 -26.28 28.56 16.52
N ASN A 106 -26.65 27.34 16.94
CA ASN A 106 -25.85 26.56 17.88
C ASN A 106 -24.52 26.11 17.25
N ASP A 107 -24.56 25.67 15.99
CA ASP A 107 -23.36 25.26 15.26
C ASP A 107 -22.41 26.46 15.07
N LEU A 108 -22.95 27.62 14.71
CA LEU A 108 -22.17 28.85 14.56
C LEU A 108 -21.57 29.32 15.89
N TYR A 109 -22.28 29.13 17.01
CA TYR A 109 -21.75 29.42 18.34
C TYR A 109 -20.57 28.53 18.72
N HIS A 110 -20.58 27.23 18.38
CA HIS A 110 -19.50 26.31 18.78
C HIS A 110 -18.36 26.19 17.76
N ALA A 111 -18.68 26.27 16.46
CA ALA A 111 -17.74 26.03 15.37
C ALA A 111 -17.54 27.25 14.46
N GLY A 112 -18.21 28.39 14.68
CA GLY A 112 -18.13 29.54 13.78
C GLY A 112 -16.71 30.07 13.54
N GLU A 113 -15.86 30.04 14.56
CA GLU A 113 -14.43 30.38 14.42
C GLU A 113 -13.67 29.34 13.60
N LEU A 114 -13.90 28.04 13.84
CA LEU A 114 -13.30 26.94 13.08
C LEU A 114 -13.69 26.99 11.59
N LEU A 115 -14.93 27.41 11.30
CA LEU A 115 -15.46 27.55 9.95
C LEU A 115 -15.07 28.89 9.29
N ALA A 116 -14.27 29.73 9.95
CA ALA A 116 -13.89 31.07 9.51
C ALA A 116 -15.08 32.01 9.21
N LEU A 117 -16.25 31.74 9.81
CA LEU A 117 -17.45 32.57 9.71
C LEU A 117 -17.52 33.64 10.81
N LEU A 118 -16.87 33.38 11.94
CA LEU A 118 -16.77 34.30 13.08
C LEU A 118 -15.31 34.49 13.49
N ASN A 119 -15.00 35.63 14.09
CA ASN A 119 -13.74 35.85 14.79
C ASN A 119 -13.78 35.29 16.23
N SER A 120 -12.66 35.37 16.96
CA SER A 120 -12.57 34.95 18.38
C SER A 120 -13.45 35.77 19.34
N ARG A 121 -14.12 36.83 18.87
CA ARG A 121 -15.10 37.64 19.62
C ARG A 121 -16.55 37.29 19.26
N TYR A 122 -16.79 36.26 18.45
CA TYR A 122 -18.11 35.86 17.95
C TYR A 122 -18.79 36.91 17.06
N GLU A 123 -18.00 37.71 16.35
CA GLU A 123 -18.47 38.72 15.39
C GLU A 123 -18.15 38.26 13.97
N ILE A 124 -18.97 38.69 13.01
CA ILE A 124 -18.76 38.40 11.59
C ILE A 124 -17.56 39.26 11.10
N PRO A 125 -16.51 38.66 10.50
CA PRO A 125 -15.40 39.38 9.89
C PRO A 125 -15.83 40.25 8.70
N ASP A 126 -14.92 41.07 8.16
CA ASP A 126 -15.21 42.03 7.08
C ASP A 126 -16.04 41.44 5.91
N THR A 127 -17.20 42.04 5.64
CA THR A 127 -18.28 41.48 4.82
C THR A 127 -18.32 42.05 3.40
N GLN A 128 -17.28 42.77 2.97
CA GLN A 128 -17.27 43.55 1.72
C GLN A 128 -17.45 42.73 0.43
N MET A 129 -17.33 41.40 0.50
CA MET A 129 -17.51 40.49 -0.63
C MET A 129 -18.67 39.50 -0.47
N ALA A 130 -19.47 39.63 0.59
CA ALA A 130 -20.60 38.73 0.83
C ALA A 130 -21.83 39.17 0.04
N ASP A 131 -22.57 38.22 -0.51
CA ASP A 131 -23.91 38.45 -1.05
C ASP A 131 -24.83 38.99 0.06
N GLU A 132 -25.59 40.05 -0.22
CA GLU A 132 -26.41 40.76 0.78
C GLU A 132 -27.41 39.80 1.46
N LYS A 133 -28.04 38.93 0.68
CA LYS A 133 -29.04 37.98 1.19
C LYS A 133 -28.41 36.90 2.07
N GLN A 134 -27.25 36.38 1.70
CA GLN A 134 -26.52 35.42 2.55
C GLN A 134 -26.02 36.08 3.84
N LEU A 135 -25.62 37.35 3.75
CA LEU A 135 -25.15 38.12 4.89
C LEU A 135 -26.27 38.38 5.90
N GLU A 136 -27.49 38.72 5.46
CA GLU A 136 -28.66 38.88 6.34
C GLU A 136 -28.96 37.60 7.13
N ILE A 137 -28.94 36.44 6.45
CA ILE A 137 -29.14 35.13 7.08
C ILE A 137 -28.03 34.84 8.10
N LEU A 138 -26.78 35.18 7.76
CA LEU A 138 -25.65 34.99 8.67
C LEU A 138 -25.78 35.88 9.91
N GLN A 139 -26.16 37.15 9.74
CA GLN A 139 -26.38 38.10 10.84
C GLN A 139 -27.48 37.62 11.80
N GLU A 140 -28.58 37.08 11.26
CA GLU A 140 -29.65 36.50 12.09
C GLU A 140 -29.14 35.30 12.91
N LYS A 141 -28.38 34.40 12.27
CA LYS A 141 -27.79 33.22 12.91
C LYS A 141 -26.67 33.57 13.89
N ALA A 142 -25.93 34.66 13.67
CA ALA A 142 -24.86 35.15 14.53
C ALA A 142 -25.34 36.04 15.69
N ASN A 143 -26.65 36.32 15.79
CA ASN A 143 -27.18 37.08 16.91
C ASN A 143 -27.30 36.21 18.18
N PHE A 144 -26.27 36.24 19.04
CA PHE A 144 -26.21 35.46 20.28
C PHE A 144 -26.83 36.16 21.50
N ARG A 145 -27.55 37.28 21.33
CA ARG A 145 -28.23 37.95 22.45
C ARG A 145 -29.27 37.01 23.09
N ASN A 146 -29.16 36.78 24.40
CA ASN A 146 -30.00 35.84 25.17
C ASN A 146 -29.97 34.39 24.64
N PHE A 147 -28.92 34.00 23.91
CA PHE A 147 -28.78 32.64 23.43
C PHE A 147 -28.35 31.69 24.55
N LYS A 148 -29.00 30.52 24.65
CA LYS A 148 -28.62 29.44 25.55
C LYS A 148 -28.01 28.30 24.73
N PRO A 149 -26.68 28.09 24.79
CA PRO A 149 -26.01 27.05 24.03
C PRO A 149 -26.52 25.66 24.39
N LYS A 150 -26.65 24.81 23.38
CA LYS A 150 -26.97 23.39 23.52
C LYS A 150 -25.69 22.56 23.35
N PRO A 151 -25.65 21.31 23.84
CA PRO A 151 -24.55 20.40 23.58
C PRO A 151 -24.26 20.29 22.07
N PHE A 152 -22.98 20.19 21.74
CA PHE A 152 -22.53 20.17 20.36
C PHE A 152 -21.57 18.99 20.14
N ASN A 153 -21.73 18.33 19.00
CA ASN A 153 -20.89 17.22 18.59
C ASN A 153 -20.50 17.43 17.12
N MET A 154 -19.19 17.54 16.86
CA MET A 154 -18.67 17.75 15.52
C MET A 154 -19.07 16.64 14.54
N ARG A 155 -19.23 15.39 14.99
CA ARG A 155 -19.67 14.29 14.11
C ARG A 155 -21.12 14.50 13.67
N GLU A 156 -21.98 14.82 14.63
CA GLU A 156 -23.39 15.12 14.33
C GLU A 156 -23.49 16.33 13.39
N PHE A 157 -22.67 17.36 13.63
CA PHE A 157 -22.59 18.52 12.75
C PHE A 157 -22.17 18.15 11.33
N SER A 158 -21.08 17.39 11.14
CA SER A 158 -20.62 16.97 9.81
C SER A 158 -21.64 16.06 9.10
N ASP A 159 -22.30 15.16 9.82
CA ASP A 159 -23.30 14.25 9.25
C ASP A 159 -24.57 15.01 8.80
N ARG A 160 -25.01 16.02 9.57
CA ARG A 160 -26.21 16.82 9.28
C ARG A 160 -25.96 17.95 8.29
N ALA A 161 -24.88 18.70 8.47
CA ALA A 161 -24.57 19.89 7.69
C ALA A 161 -23.81 19.56 6.39
N GLY A 162 -23.15 18.40 6.31
CA GLY A 162 -22.52 17.92 5.08
C GLY A 162 -23.51 17.74 3.92
N HIS A 163 -22.97 17.55 2.72
CA HIS A 163 -23.79 17.35 1.52
C HIS A 163 -24.37 15.93 1.47
N ASP A 164 -25.64 15.85 1.07
CA ASP A 164 -26.35 14.58 0.93
C ASP A 164 -26.23 14.06 -0.49
N ILE A 165 -25.85 12.79 -0.64
CA ILE A 165 -25.75 12.13 -1.94
C ILE A 165 -27.09 12.09 -2.67
N GLN A 166 -28.21 12.04 -1.94
CA GLN A 166 -29.55 12.04 -2.55
C GLN A 166 -29.84 13.35 -3.29
N GLU A 167 -29.23 14.46 -2.85
CA GLU A 167 -29.40 15.78 -3.47
C GLU A 167 -28.33 16.06 -4.55
N MET A 168 -27.14 15.45 -4.41
CA MET A 168 -26.04 15.62 -5.36
C MET A 168 -26.12 14.69 -6.57
N LEU A 169 -26.58 13.45 -6.41
CA LEU A 169 -26.55 12.45 -7.48
C LEU A 169 -27.66 12.70 -8.50
N LEU A 170 -27.29 13.22 -9.68
CA LEU A 170 -28.24 13.44 -10.77
C LEU A 170 -28.44 12.18 -11.61
N SER A 171 -27.35 11.51 -11.95
CA SER A 171 -27.39 10.22 -12.64
C SER A 171 -26.17 9.39 -12.27
N CYS A 172 -26.34 8.08 -12.28
CA CYS A 172 -25.30 7.12 -11.96
C CYS A 172 -25.48 5.90 -12.86
N LEU A 173 -24.44 5.59 -13.64
CA LEU A 173 -24.41 4.41 -14.49
C LEU A 173 -23.09 3.67 -14.30
N PHE A 174 -23.17 2.38 -13.95
CA PHE A 174 -22.01 1.51 -13.83
C PHE A 174 -22.14 0.34 -14.80
N ARG A 175 -21.24 0.26 -15.79
CA ARG A 175 -21.25 -0.78 -16.85
C ARG A 175 -22.59 -0.90 -17.60
N GLY A 176 -23.35 0.19 -17.66
CA GLY A 176 -24.67 0.26 -18.29
C GLY A 176 -25.84 -0.01 -17.35
N GLU A 177 -25.58 -0.40 -16.10
CA GLU A 177 -26.62 -0.60 -15.08
C GLU A 177 -26.86 0.67 -14.26
N PRO A 178 -28.12 1.01 -13.96
CA PRO A 178 -28.44 2.16 -13.11
C PRO A 178 -27.99 1.92 -11.67
N CYS A 179 -27.45 2.97 -11.05
CA CYS A 179 -27.10 2.98 -9.63
C CYS A 179 -27.76 4.13 -8.89
N GLY A 180 -27.84 4.02 -7.56
CA GLY A 180 -28.54 4.99 -6.74
C GLY A 180 -27.84 5.31 -5.43
N PRO A 181 -28.36 6.26 -4.64
CA PRO A 181 -27.76 6.71 -3.38
C PRO A 181 -27.46 5.60 -2.37
N ALA A 182 -28.22 4.49 -2.39
CA ALA A 182 -28.00 3.34 -1.51
C ALA A 182 -26.71 2.56 -1.80
N ASP A 183 -26.13 2.73 -2.99
CA ASP A 183 -24.86 2.10 -3.39
C ASP A 183 -23.63 2.89 -2.88
N PHE A 184 -23.87 4.05 -2.25
CA PHE A 184 -22.84 4.94 -1.73
C PHE A 184 -22.77 4.80 -0.22
N LYS A 185 -21.55 4.70 0.32
CA LYS A 185 -21.33 4.65 1.76
C LYS A 185 -20.74 5.98 2.23
N VAL A 186 -21.40 6.59 3.22
CA VAL A 186 -20.84 7.75 3.91
C VAL A 186 -19.58 7.33 4.68
N VAL A 187 -18.48 8.01 4.43
CA VAL A 187 -17.21 7.84 5.14
C VAL A 187 -16.84 9.18 5.73
N SER A 188 -17.09 9.32 7.03
CA SER A 188 -16.70 10.50 7.78
C SER A 188 -15.17 10.59 7.82
N ALA A 189 -14.59 11.66 7.28
CA ALA A 189 -13.15 11.83 7.08
C ALA A 189 -12.33 12.09 8.37
N TRP A 190 -12.80 11.62 9.53
CA TRP A 190 -12.08 11.71 10.81
C TRP A 190 -10.69 11.04 10.78
N LEU A 191 -10.49 10.08 9.86
CA LEU A 191 -9.27 9.29 9.73
C LEU A 191 -8.19 9.96 8.88
N LEU A 192 -8.49 11.06 8.19
CA LEU A 192 -7.50 11.82 7.43
C LEU A 192 -7.15 13.07 8.22
N VAL A 193 -6.14 12.94 9.09
CA VAL A 193 -5.60 13.99 9.98
C VAL A 193 -5.22 15.30 9.23
N SER A 194 -5.26 15.31 7.89
CA SER A 194 -4.95 16.47 7.05
C SER A 194 -6.12 17.07 6.26
N LEU A 195 -7.30 16.44 6.21
CA LEU A 195 -8.46 17.06 5.55
C LEU A 195 -9.33 17.76 6.60
N LYS A 196 -9.42 19.09 6.46
CA LYS A 196 -10.44 19.90 7.12
C LYS A 196 -11.82 19.26 6.92
N MET A 197 -12.66 19.42 7.92
CA MET A 197 -13.75 18.52 8.26
C MET A 197 -14.90 18.53 7.24
N ALA A 198 -14.88 17.59 6.30
CA ALA A 198 -16.02 17.29 5.45
C ALA A 198 -16.42 15.80 5.50
N SER A 199 -17.71 15.54 5.41
CA SER A 199 -18.26 14.20 5.18
C SER A 199 -18.01 13.82 3.72
N CYS A 200 -17.12 12.85 3.51
CA CYS A 200 -16.80 12.32 2.19
C CYS A 200 -17.70 11.12 1.87
N LEU A 201 -18.00 10.94 0.58
CA LEU A 201 -18.75 9.79 0.12
C LEU A 201 -17.80 8.81 -0.55
N LEU A 202 -17.75 7.61 0.00
CA LEU A 202 -17.02 6.50 -0.58
C LEU A 202 -18.00 5.66 -1.39
N LEU A 203 -17.85 5.73 -2.71
CA LEU A 203 -18.39 4.76 -3.64
C LEU A 203 -17.65 3.45 -3.43
N ARG A 204 -18.26 2.56 -2.66
CA ARG A 204 -17.94 1.14 -2.69
C ARG A 204 -19.12 0.42 -3.30
N TRP A 205 -19.00 0.11 -4.58
CA TRP A 205 -19.97 -0.71 -5.29
C TRP A 205 -20.27 -1.98 -4.48
N ARG A 206 -21.49 -2.11 -3.96
CA ARG A 206 -21.83 -3.11 -2.94
C ARG A 206 -22.24 -4.46 -3.50
N SER A 207 -22.18 -4.67 -4.82
CA SER A 207 -22.58 -5.96 -5.39
C SER A 207 -21.84 -6.28 -6.68
N TYR A 208 -20.61 -6.80 -6.59
CA TYR A 208 -20.05 -7.73 -7.58
C TYR A 208 -18.75 -8.43 -7.12
N ALA A 209 -18.44 -8.41 -5.82
CA ALA A 209 -17.38 -9.28 -5.28
C ALA A 209 -17.84 -10.75 -5.10
N SER A 210 -19.13 -11.07 -5.34
CA SER A 210 -19.70 -12.38 -5.01
C SER A 210 -20.52 -13.06 -6.11
N SER A 211 -20.64 -12.49 -7.32
CA SER A 211 -21.56 -13.03 -8.36
C SER A 211 -20.88 -13.57 -9.63
N PHE A 212 -19.54 -13.55 -9.73
CA PHE A 212 -18.84 -14.05 -10.92
C PHE A 212 -18.31 -15.48 -10.80
N GLU A 213 -18.70 -16.22 -9.76
CA GLU A 213 -18.29 -17.61 -9.55
C GLU A 213 -19.28 -18.63 -10.13
N LYS A 214 -20.30 -18.18 -10.88
CA LYS A 214 -21.35 -19.05 -11.47
C LYS A 214 -21.45 -19.05 -12.99
N THR A 215 -20.62 -18.31 -13.71
CA THR A 215 -20.66 -18.25 -15.19
C THR A 215 -19.37 -18.76 -15.85
N SER A 216 -18.64 -19.66 -15.17
CA SER A 216 -17.50 -20.39 -15.73
C SER A 216 -17.89 -21.84 -16.09
N GLN A 217 -18.97 -22.03 -16.87
CA GLN A 217 -19.19 -23.37 -17.42
C GLN A 217 -19.85 -23.47 -18.79
N ASP A 218 -20.51 -22.44 -19.34
CA ASP A 218 -21.07 -22.54 -20.69
C ASP A 218 -20.92 -21.23 -21.46
N GLY A 219 -20.35 -21.31 -22.66
CA GLY A 219 -20.54 -20.27 -23.68
C GLY A 219 -19.25 -19.71 -24.29
N HIS A 220 -18.85 -20.35 -25.39
CA HIS A 220 -18.07 -19.77 -26.47
C HIS A 220 -18.61 -18.37 -26.83
N PHE A 221 -17.86 -17.29 -26.58
CA PHE A 221 -18.24 -15.93 -27.02
C PHE A 221 -17.31 -15.49 -28.15
N THR A 222 -17.91 -15.38 -29.34
CA THR A 222 -17.32 -14.90 -30.58
C THR A 222 -16.93 -13.42 -30.48
N GLU A 223 -15.79 -13.11 -31.10
CA GLU A 223 -15.13 -11.81 -31.18
C GLU A 223 -15.89 -10.82 -32.09
N GLU A 224 -17.17 -10.54 -31.80
CA GLU A 224 -17.96 -9.58 -32.57
C GLU A 224 -18.99 -8.87 -31.66
N ASN A 225 -18.47 -8.10 -30.71
CA ASN A 225 -19.10 -6.91 -30.13
C ASN A 225 -18.20 -6.39 -29.00
N ARG A 226 -17.17 -5.63 -29.39
CA ARG A 226 -16.48 -4.72 -28.47
C ARG A 226 -17.46 -3.59 -28.17
N PRO A 227 -18.04 -3.42 -26.96
CA PRO A 227 -18.70 -2.18 -26.64
C PRO A 227 -17.59 -1.14 -26.40
N GLN A 228 -17.20 -0.44 -27.47
CA GLN A 228 -16.53 0.84 -27.36
C GLN A 228 -17.40 1.74 -26.48
N GLY A 229 -16.91 2.11 -25.29
CA GLY A 229 -17.43 3.24 -24.53
C GLY A 229 -18.66 2.99 -23.65
N LYS A 230 -18.68 1.96 -22.80
CA LYS A 230 -19.57 2.00 -21.62
C LYS A 230 -18.94 2.93 -20.58
N GLN A 231 -19.30 4.21 -20.66
CA GLN A 231 -18.93 5.24 -19.69
C GLN A 231 -19.35 4.82 -18.27
N GLU A 232 -18.41 4.85 -17.34
CA GLU A 232 -18.68 4.87 -15.91
C GLU A 232 -18.91 6.34 -15.54
N LEU A 233 -20.17 6.78 -15.55
CA LEU A 233 -20.51 8.18 -15.39
C LEU A 233 -21.39 8.36 -14.15
N CYS A 234 -20.84 9.02 -13.14
CA CYS A 234 -21.65 9.69 -12.12
C CYS A 234 -21.73 11.16 -12.49
N LEU A 235 -22.93 11.68 -12.74
CA LEU A 235 -23.16 13.11 -12.86
C LEU A 235 -23.62 13.63 -11.50
N LEU A 236 -22.80 14.52 -10.94
CA LEU A 236 -23.08 15.19 -9.68
C LEU A 236 -23.50 16.63 -9.95
N LYS A 237 -24.48 17.11 -9.19
CA LYS A 237 -24.85 18.51 -9.14
C LYS A 237 -23.81 19.26 -8.31
N GLU A 238 -23.22 20.32 -8.86
CA GLU A 238 -22.46 21.29 -8.06
C GLU A 238 -23.45 22.08 -7.19
N LEU A 239 -23.25 22.04 -5.87
CA LEU A 239 -24.06 22.68 -4.84
C LEU A 239 -23.19 23.51 -3.90
#